data_AF-A0A9E2VPQ1-F1
#
_entry.id   AF-A0A9E2VPQ1-F1
#
_cell.length_a   1.000
_cell.length_b   1.000
_cell.length_c   1.000
_cell.angle_alpha   90.00
_cell.angle_beta   90.00
_cell.angle_gamma   90.00
#
_symmetry.space_group_name_H-M   'P 1'
#
loop_
_entity.id
_entity.type
_entity.pdbx_description
1 polymer ?
#
loop_
_entity_poly.entity_id
_entity_poly.type
_entity_poly.pdbx_seq_one_letter_code
_entity_poly.pdbx_strand_id
1 'polypeptide(L)'
;ANLTAINVAANNPAFISIDGVLFDKNLATLIEFPDGNGATSYVIPNTVAEIGASAFSDTLLTGIAVPDGVTNIAQSAFYQCPDLTNVTLSSHVATIAGLAFAYCPVLAGVYFEGNAPSADPSVFDGDSATAYYLSGTSGWSTNFAGLPTALWTPSPPGVLVFPVATNTAVTKYAAGLATDGTNYLFVFSSGSTNCAQLVSPDGTLSGPQIALSGGAAGLPPQLQVVSGATNYLVVWSDVSITSGVDIFGQFISRTGAKVGPIFPLLKSANGYGFQGIEALACDGTNFLVVWQDTAGANGHSGANASYGQLVTPSGQLSGSEFLVANVGAALPAQGLSVAFGRTNYLAAWQSGYYTGTNLDGHYTTYGAFISPDGVVGPQFAISQTDSPDNNELGGIAFDGTHFLVAWNYNPGAPDMNPIDWRLHGRLVSPNGTFPGDEVALASESSIAWSLAYGGGDYLATWGYHLDTTNTDRDAHFAIFDRAAQPTGQPFGVFTPQMAFTTPLLANVVFDGKRFAAEGMLGTVVIGSTGRFEGVPTAQVYGAFIPANPAPPTLTAVSVTGTQLSLTLTGAPGVTYVIQANTNLAVANWTALVTNSPVNG
;
A
#
# COMPACT_ATOMS: atom_id res chain seq x y z
N ALA A 1 22.58 -17.24 -30.92
CA ALA A 1 23.08 -15.88 -30.70
C ALA A 1 24.59 -15.86 -30.44
N ASN A 2 25.32 -14.93 -31.06
CA ASN A 2 26.79 -14.74 -30.89
C ASN A 2 27.22 -13.27 -31.11
N LEU A 3 26.33 -12.37 -31.52
CA LEU A 3 26.70 -10.97 -31.80
C LEU A 3 26.66 -10.18 -30.48
N THR A 4 27.80 -9.67 -30.04
CA THR A 4 27.91 -9.02 -28.72
C THR A 4 27.81 -7.49 -28.79
N ALA A 5 28.22 -6.89 -29.90
CA ALA A 5 28.21 -5.45 -30.13
C ALA A 5 28.28 -5.12 -31.63
N ILE A 6 27.65 -4.03 -32.04
CA ILE A 6 27.78 -3.43 -33.38
C ILE A 6 28.50 -2.09 -33.24
N ASN A 7 29.64 -1.94 -33.90
CA ASN A 7 30.40 -0.69 -33.89
C ASN A 7 30.25 0.05 -35.21
N VAL A 8 29.98 1.35 -35.14
CA VAL A 8 29.84 2.22 -36.31
C VAL A 8 30.92 3.29 -36.28
N ALA A 9 31.61 3.50 -37.40
CA ALA A 9 32.60 4.58 -37.52
C ALA A 9 31.96 5.95 -37.25
N ALA A 10 32.64 6.81 -36.49
CA ALA A 10 32.08 8.11 -36.05
C ALA A 10 31.53 8.99 -37.20
N ASN A 11 32.19 8.94 -38.36
CA ASN A 11 31.83 9.74 -39.53
C ASN A 11 30.81 9.04 -40.46
N ASN A 12 30.22 7.91 -40.04
CA ASN A 12 29.18 7.25 -40.83
C ASN A 12 27.97 8.20 -40.95
N PRO A 13 27.49 8.51 -42.17
CA PRO A 13 26.41 9.48 -42.37
C PRO A 13 25.02 8.89 -42.13
N ALA A 14 24.88 7.57 -42.05
CA ALA A 14 23.60 6.87 -42.01
C ALA A 14 23.29 6.21 -40.67
N PHE A 15 24.33 5.83 -39.92
CA PHE A 15 24.17 5.06 -38.69
C PHE A 15 25.03 5.64 -37.55
N ILE A 16 24.64 5.27 -36.34
CA ILE A 16 25.41 5.48 -35.11
C ILE A 16 25.28 4.24 -34.23
N SER A 17 26.30 3.97 -33.42
CA SER A 17 26.24 2.95 -32.38
C SER A 17 26.36 3.63 -31.03
N ILE A 18 25.48 3.25 -30.10
CA ILE A 18 25.51 3.66 -28.70
C ILE A 18 25.61 2.38 -27.88
N ASP A 19 26.69 2.23 -27.12
CA ASP A 19 26.95 1.06 -26.26
C ASP A 19 26.83 -0.30 -26.99
N GLY A 20 27.19 -0.34 -28.27
CA GLY A 20 27.14 -1.55 -29.09
C GLY A 20 25.77 -1.83 -29.73
N VAL A 21 24.78 -0.95 -29.55
CA VAL A 21 23.44 -1.03 -30.15
C VAL A 21 23.37 -0.12 -31.38
N LEU A 22 22.80 -0.61 -32.47
CA LEU A 22 22.75 0.09 -33.75
C LEU A 22 21.49 0.96 -33.87
N PHE A 23 21.69 2.20 -34.31
CA PHE A 23 20.64 3.16 -34.61
C PHE A 23 20.84 3.80 -35.98
N ASP A 24 19.79 4.40 -36.52
CA ASP A 24 19.93 5.39 -37.59
C ASP A 24 20.67 6.63 -37.09
N LYS A 25 21.20 7.45 -38.01
CA LYS A 25 22.06 8.59 -37.63
C LYS A 25 21.37 9.60 -36.72
N ASN A 26 20.04 9.69 -36.80
CA ASN A 26 19.24 10.67 -36.07
C ASN A 26 18.75 10.15 -34.71
N LEU A 27 19.04 8.89 -34.36
CA LEU A 27 18.50 8.21 -33.17
C LEU A 27 16.96 8.16 -33.16
N ALA A 28 16.35 8.15 -34.34
CA ALA A 28 14.91 8.01 -34.55
C ALA A 28 14.49 6.55 -34.67
N THR A 29 15.39 5.66 -35.09
CA THR A 29 15.12 4.22 -35.20
C THR A 29 16.18 3.42 -34.46
N LEU A 30 15.76 2.59 -33.50
CA LEU A 30 16.60 1.52 -32.95
C LEU A 30 16.55 0.35 -33.92
N ILE A 31 17.68 0.03 -34.54
CA ILE A 31 17.75 -0.91 -35.65
C ILE A 31 18.05 -2.31 -35.16
N GLU A 32 19.05 -2.48 -34.30
CA GLU A 32 19.50 -3.80 -33.86
C GLU A 32 20.17 -3.72 -32.48
N PHE A 33 19.64 -4.50 -31.55
CA PHE A 33 20.23 -4.85 -30.26
C PHE A 33 20.85 -6.25 -30.39
N PRO A 34 22.18 -6.39 -30.20
CA PRO A 34 22.86 -7.66 -30.40
C PRO A 34 22.35 -8.79 -29.49
N ASP A 35 21.93 -9.91 -30.08
CA ASP A 35 21.40 -11.10 -29.40
C ASP A 35 22.34 -11.71 -28.34
N GLY A 36 23.66 -11.58 -28.53
CA GLY A 36 24.71 -12.03 -27.63
C GLY A 36 25.26 -10.95 -26.70
N ASN A 37 24.61 -9.78 -26.58
CA ASN A 37 25.09 -8.68 -25.73
C ASN A 37 25.22 -9.07 -24.24
N GLY A 38 24.36 -9.96 -23.76
CA GLY A 38 24.39 -10.49 -22.39
C GLY A 38 23.77 -9.57 -21.32
N ALA A 39 23.28 -8.38 -21.70
CA ALA A 39 22.52 -7.53 -20.79
C ALA A 39 21.12 -8.10 -20.53
N THR A 40 20.65 -7.95 -19.29
CA THR A 40 19.30 -8.30 -18.87
C THR A 40 18.32 -7.12 -18.88
N SER A 41 18.82 -5.90 -19.10
CA SER A 41 18.03 -4.67 -19.21
C SER A 41 18.64 -3.69 -20.20
N TYR A 42 17.80 -2.86 -20.80
CA TYR A 42 18.22 -1.79 -21.71
C TYR A 42 17.29 -0.58 -21.58
N VAL A 43 17.85 0.63 -21.69
CA VAL A 43 17.06 1.87 -21.68
C VAL A 43 17.03 2.43 -23.10
N ILE A 44 15.86 2.39 -23.73
CA ILE A 44 15.65 2.96 -25.05
C ILE A 44 15.68 4.49 -24.92
N PRO A 45 16.48 5.22 -25.71
CA PRO A 45 16.47 6.69 -25.66
C PRO A 45 15.11 7.28 -26.06
N ASN A 46 14.63 8.30 -25.35
CA ASN A 46 13.37 9.01 -25.69
C ASN A 46 13.35 9.67 -27.09
N THR A 47 14.47 9.71 -27.80
CA THR A 47 14.53 10.23 -29.19
C THR A 47 14.04 9.20 -30.22
N VAL A 48 14.02 7.91 -29.85
CA VAL A 48 13.63 6.83 -30.74
C VAL A 48 12.14 6.90 -30.99
N ALA A 49 11.75 7.02 -32.25
CA ALA A 49 10.37 7.01 -32.74
C ALA A 49 9.89 5.61 -33.14
N GLU A 50 10.81 4.73 -33.54
CA GLU A 50 10.51 3.38 -34.02
C GLU A 50 11.51 2.35 -33.48
N ILE A 51 10.98 1.22 -33.00
CA ILE A 51 11.75 0.00 -32.76
C ILE A 51 11.67 -0.84 -34.03
N GLY A 52 12.82 -1.04 -34.67
CA GLY A 52 12.93 -1.68 -35.97
C GLY A 52 12.56 -3.17 -35.95
N ALA A 53 12.33 -3.72 -37.15
CA ALA A 53 11.96 -5.11 -37.32
C ALA A 53 13.06 -6.03 -36.77
N SER A 54 12.67 -7.01 -35.94
CA SER A 54 13.59 -7.93 -35.25
C SER A 54 14.65 -7.29 -34.36
N ALA A 55 14.54 -6.00 -34.03
CA ALA A 55 15.60 -5.25 -33.36
C ALA A 55 16.05 -5.84 -32.00
N PHE A 56 15.19 -6.55 -31.29
CA PHE A 56 15.47 -7.24 -30.02
C PHE A 56 15.14 -8.75 -30.10
N SER A 57 15.11 -9.34 -31.30
CA SER A 57 14.85 -10.77 -31.46
C SER A 57 15.90 -11.60 -30.70
N ASP A 58 15.46 -12.68 -30.04
CA ASP A 58 16.33 -13.64 -29.35
C ASP A 58 17.21 -13.06 -28.22
N THR A 59 16.83 -11.90 -27.65
CA THR A 59 17.61 -11.24 -26.59
C THR A 59 17.31 -11.80 -25.19
N LEU A 60 18.28 -11.67 -24.28
CA LEU A 60 18.18 -12.12 -22.87
C LEU A 60 17.62 -11.05 -21.93
N LEU A 61 16.90 -10.06 -22.47
CA LEU A 61 16.30 -9.01 -21.66
C LEU A 61 15.20 -9.61 -20.78
N THR A 62 15.23 -9.32 -19.48
CA THR A 62 14.20 -9.78 -18.54
C THR A 62 12.99 -8.86 -18.51
N GLY A 63 13.17 -7.61 -18.93
CA GLY A 63 12.11 -6.61 -19.08
C GLY A 63 12.56 -5.41 -19.92
N ILE A 64 11.60 -4.70 -20.50
CA ILE A 64 11.86 -3.49 -21.30
C ILE A 64 10.75 -2.44 -21.09
N ALA A 65 11.17 -1.18 -20.95
CA ALA A 65 10.28 -0.02 -20.94
C ALA A 65 10.41 0.73 -22.27
N VAL A 66 9.31 0.85 -23.01
CA VAL A 66 9.23 1.56 -24.28
C VAL A 66 8.81 3.01 -23.99
N PRO A 67 9.68 4.01 -24.25
CA PRO A 67 9.47 5.38 -23.82
C PRO A 67 8.43 6.15 -24.66
N ASP A 68 8.07 7.35 -24.21
CA ASP A 68 7.15 8.28 -24.90
C ASP A 68 7.57 8.66 -26.32
N GLY A 69 8.86 8.57 -26.65
CA GLY A 69 9.35 8.84 -28.00
C GLY A 69 8.81 7.84 -29.03
N VAL A 70 8.63 6.58 -28.62
CA VAL A 70 8.33 5.47 -29.54
C VAL A 70 6.85 5.47 -29.87
N THR A 71 6.55 5.52 -31.16
CA THR A 71 5.18 5.48 -31.70
C THR A 71 4.88 4.18 -32.42
N ASN A 72 5.90 3.47 -32.91
CA ASN A 72 5.74 2.25 -33.70
C ASN A 72 6.70 1.14 -33.22
N ILE A 73 6.16 -0.06 -33.07
CA ILE A 73 6.93 -1.30 -32.80
C ILE A 73 6.76 -2.19 -34.03
N ALA A 74 7.85 -2.39 -34.77
CA ALA A 74 7.84 -3.09 -36.04
C ALA A 74 7.75 -4.62 -35.90
N GLN A 75 7.61 -5.30 -37.03
CA GLN A 75 7.38 -6.74 -37.11
C GLN A 75 8.49 -7.50 -36.38
N SER A 76 8.10 -8.46 -35.53
CA SER A 76 9.03 -9.32 -34.80
C SER A 76 10.04 -8.60 -33.89
N ALA A 77 9.80 -7.34 -33.51
CA ALA A 77 10.75 -6.51 -32.76
C ALA A 77 11.34 -7.21 -31.52
N PHE A 78 10.55 -7.96 -30.76
CA PHE A 78 10.94 -8.72 -29.56
C PHE A 78 10.64 -10.22 -29.72
N TYR A 79 10.73 -10.75 -30.94
CA TYR A 79 10.43 -12.15 -31.23
C TYR A 79 11.37 -13.11 -30.48
N GLN A 80 10.82 -14.20 -29.92
CA GLN A 80 11.60 -15.26 -29.27
C GLN A 80 12.55 -14.79 -28.15
N CYS A 81 12.16 -13.81 -27.33
CA CYS A 81 12.95 -13.43 -26.14
C CYS A 81 12.72 -14.42 -24.99
N PRO A 82 13.65 -15.35 -24.69
CA PRO A 82 13.40 -16.47 -23.78
C PRO A 82 13.20 -16.05 -22.31
N ASP A 83 13.75 -14.91 -21.91
CA ASP A 83 13.77 -14.44 -20.52
C ASP A 83 12.86 -13.23 -20.28
N LEU A 84 12.18 -12.72 -21.31
CA LEU A 84 11.36 -11.52 -21.23
C LEU A 84 10.10 -11.77 -20.41
N THR A 85 10.07 -11.26 -19.18
CA THR A 85 8.96 -11.46 -18.25
C THR A 85 7.89 -10.38 -18.38
N ASN A 86 8.29 -9.13 -18.61
CA ASN A 86 7.39 -7.98 -18.58
C ASN A 86 7.79 -6.90 -19.59
N VAL A 87 6.80 -6.23 -20.17
CA VAL A 87 6.99 -5.10 -21.09
C VAL A 87 6.11 -3.94 -20.66
N THR A 88 6.66 -2.73 -20.58
CA THR A 88 5.87 -1.50 -20.37
C THR A 88 5.88 -0.65 -21.62
N LEU A 89 4.70 -0.25 -22.08
CA LEU A 89 4.47 0.55 -23.29
C LEU A 89 3.89 1.91 -22.88
N SER A 90 4.60 2.98 -23.29
CA SER A 90 4.15 4.35 -23.04
C SER A 90 2.80 4.65 -23.68
N SER A 91 2.18 5.76 -23.26
CA SER A 91 0.90 6.19 -23.80
C SER A 91 0.94 6.62 -25.28
N HIS A 92 2.15 6.71 -25.86
CA HIS A 92 2.40 7.21 -27.21
C HIS A 92 2.58 6.10 -28.26
N VAL A 93 2.72 4.84 -27.84
CA VAL A 93 2.76 3.70 -28.76
C VAL A 93 1.42 3.63 -29.49
N ALA A 94 1.45 3.84 -30.80
CA ALA A 94 0.27 3.89 -31.65
C ALA A 94 0.04 2.58 -32.41
N THR A 95 1.13 1.92 -32.83
CA THR A 95 1.06 0.68 -33.61
C THR A 95 2.04 -0.39 -33.14
N ILE A 96 1.57 -1.65 -33.17
CA ILE A 96 2.35 -2.85 -32.88
C ILE A 96 2.12 -3.85 -34.01
N ALA A 97 3.18 -4.12 -34.78
CA ALA A 97 3.11 -4.99 -35.94
C ALA A 97 3.14 -6.49 -35.57
N GLY A 98 2.83 -7.35 -36.54
CA GLY A 98 2.73 -8.80 -36.33
C GLY A 98 3.97 -9.43 -35.70
N LEU A 99 3.73 -10.45 -34.87
CA LEU A 99 4.75 -11.22 -34.16
C LEU A 99 5.69 -10.40 -33.24
N ALA A 100 5.38 -9.13 -32.95
CA ALA A 100 6.29 -8.24 -32.25
C ALA A 100 6.76 -8.78 -30.89
N PHE A 101 5.94 -9.56 -30.19
CA PHE A 101 6.29 -10.19 -28.91
C PHE A 101 6.09 -11.71 -28.92
N ALA A 102 5.91 -12.31 -30.09
CA ALA A 102 5.55 -13.72 -30.20
C ALA A 102 6.65 -14.66 -29.70
N TYR A 103 6.22 -15.78 -29.11
CA TYR A 103 7.06 -16.86 -28.56
C TYR A 103 8.06 -16.41 -27.49
N CYS A 104 7.63 -15.53 -26.59
CA CYS A 104 8.34 -15.16 -25.36
C CYS A 104 7.80 -16.02 -24.20
N PRO A 105 8.35 -17.24 -23.97
CA PRO A 105 7.69 -18.29 -23.19
C PRO A 105 7.45 -17.97 -21.71
N VAL A 106 8.12 -16.95 -21.17
CA VAL A 106 7.99 -16.51 -19.77
C VAL A 106 7.35 -15.13 -19.63
N LEU A 107 6.82 -14.57 -20.73
CA LEU A 107 6.11 -13.29 -20.72
C LEU A 107 4.84 -13.43 -19.88
N ALA A 108 4.80 -12.70 -18.77
CA ALA A 108 3.71 -12.73 -17.80
C ALA A 108 2.79 -11.51 -17.97
N GLY A 109 3.34 -10.34 -18.27
CA GLY A 109 2.58 -9.10 -18.32
C GLY A 109 3.04 -8.11 -19.38
N VAL A 110 2.09 -7.45 -20.02
CA VAL A 110 2.32 -6.31 -20.93
C VAL A 110 1.52 -5.13 -20.42
N TYR A 111 2.17 -4.05 -20.04
CA TYR A 111 1.59 -2.91 -19.33
C TYR A 111 1.48 -1.70 -20.24
N PHE A 112 0.29 -1.13 -20.37
CA PHE A 112 0.00 -0.02 -21.28
C PHE A 112 -0.37 1.24 -20.50
N GLU A 113 0.41 2.31 -20.70
CA GLU A 113 0.20 3.61 -20.04
C GLU A 113 -0.87 4.48 -20.76
N GLY A 114 -1.41 4.03 -21.89
CA GLY A 114 -2.36 4.79 -22.70
C GLY A 114 -3.52 3.95 -23.26
N ASN A 115 -4.20 4.53 -24.26
CA ASN A 115 -5.26 3.84 -24.99
C ASN A 115 -4.71 2.60 -25.71
N ALA A 116 -5.58 1.63 -26.01
CA ALA A 116 -5.20 0.43 -26.74
C ALA A 116 -4.61 0.79 -28.12
N PRO A 117 -3.37 0.40 -28.43
CA PRO A 117 -2.77 0.67 -29.74
C PRO A 117 -3.38 -0.22 -30.83
N SER A 118 -3.17 0.16 -32.09
CA SER A 118 -3.49 -0.72 -33.21
C SER A 118 -2.49 -1.87 -33.23
N ALA A 119 -2.98 -3.10 -33.02
CA ALA A 119 -2.15 -4.29 -32.95
C ALA A 119 -2.60 -5.34 -33.98
N ASP A 120 -1.63 -5.98 -34.62
CA ASP A 120 -1.88 -7.20 -35.40
C ASP A 120 -2.32 -8.36 -34.47
N PRO A 121 -3.23 -9.25 -34.88
CA PRO A 121 -3.66 -10.36 -34.04
C PRO A 121 -2.54 -11.30 -33.59
N SER A 122 -1.44 -11.37 -34.34
CA SER A 122 -0.29 -12.26 -34.08
C SER A 122 0.76 -11.68 -33.12
N VAL A 123 0.53 -10.49 -32.56
CA VAL A 123 1.53 -9.79 -31.72
C VAL A 123 2.08 -10.68 -30.59
N PHE A 124 1.23 -11.51 -29.98
CA PHE A 124 1.56 -12.40 -28.86
C PHE A 124 1.35 -13.89 -29.18
N ASP A 125 1.54 -14.28 -30.44
CA ASP A 125 1.39 -15.69 -30.85
C ASP A 125 2.34 -16.59 -30.05
N GLY A 126 1.78 -17.62 -29.41
CA GLY A 126 2.54 -18.57 -28.60
C GLY A 126 2.73 -18.18 -27.13
N ASP A 127 2.17 -17.04 -26.69
CA ASP A 127 2.28 -16.55 -25.32
C ASP A 127 0.97 -16.69 -24.53
N SER A 128 1.06 -16.56 -23.20
CA SER A 128 -0.10 -16.66 -22.28
C SER A 128 -0.14 -15.54 -21.23
N ALA A 129 0.46 -14.39 -21.56
CA ALA A 129 0.53 -13.20 -20.73
C ALA A 129 -0.84 -12.53 -20.51
N THR A 130 -0.89 -11.53 -19.63
CA THR A 130 -2.03 -10.60 -19.49
C THR A 130 -1.65 -9.20 -19.98
N ALA A 131 -2.56 -8.56 -20.73
CA ALA A 131 -2.44 -7.15 -21.13
C ALA A 131 -3.08 -6.24 -20.07
N TYR A 132 -2.27 -5.47 -19.37
CA TYR A 132 -2.68 -4.58 -18.28
C TYR A 132 -2.80 -3.13 -18.76
N TYR A 133 -3.88 -2.43 -18.44
CA TYR A 133 -4.12 -1.05 -18.88
C TYR A 133 -4.62 -0.12 -17.77
N LEU A 134 -4.24 1.16 -17.82
CA LEU A 134 -4.66 2.14 -16.81
C LEU A 134 -6.17 2.44 -16.88
N SER A 135 -6.79 2.64 -15.71
CA SER A 135 -8.17 3.12 -15.63
C SER A 135 -8.35 4.46 -16.35
N GLY A 136 -9.49 4.63 -17.02
CA GLY A 136 -9.80 5.83 -17.83
C GLY A 136 -9.23 5.84 -19.25
N THR A 137 -8.42 4.85 -19.62
CA THR A 137 -7.99 4.65 -21.01
C THR A 137 -9.06 3.92 -21.82
N SER A 138 -9.03 4.09 -23.15
CA SER A 138 -10.06 3.61 -24.08
C SER A 138 -9.49 2.61 -25.10
N GLY A 139 -10.39 1.89 -25.79
CA GLY A 139 -10.03 0.90 -26.81
C GLY A 139 -9.79 -0.52 -26.27
N TRP A 140 -9.94 -0.72 -24.97
CA TRP A 140 -9.79 -2.01 -24.31
C TRP A 140 -11.09 -2.84 -24.40
N SER A 141 -10.91 -4.14 -24.63
CA SER A 141 -11.96 -5.17 -24.54
C SER A 141 -11.43 -6.30 -23.65
N THR A 142 -12.19 -7.34 -23.36
CA THR A 142 -11.70 -8.48 -22.55
C THR A 142 -10.52 -9.23 -23.18
N ASN A 143 -10.21 -8.97 -24.45
CA ASN A 143 -9.07 -9.50 -25.18
C ASN A 143 -8.30 -8.38 -25.91
N PHE A 144 -6.98 -8.48 -25.93
CA PHE A 144 -6.09 -7.63 -26.73
C PHE A 144 -5.06 -8.52 -27.44
N ALA A 145 -5.16 -8.60 -28.78
CA ALA A 145 -4.27 -9.38 -29.65
C ALA A 145 -4.02 -10.83 -29.14
N GLY A 146 -5.08 -11.52 -28.70
CA GLY A 146 -4.99 -12.91 -28.21
C GLY A 146 -4.84 -13.04 -26.70
N LEU A 147 -4.41 -11.99 -25.98
CA LEU A 147 -4.25 -12.01 -24.52
C LEU A 147 -5.51 -11.55 -23.77
N PRO A 148 -5.82 -12.09 -22.58
CA PRO A 148 -6.79 -11.48 -21.67
C PRO A 148 -6.32 -10.10 -21.20
N THR A 149 -7.25 -9.20 -20.91
CA THR A 149 -6.93 -7.86 -20.38
C THR A 149 -7.32 -7.68 -18.92
N ALA A 150 -6.58 -6.86 -18.18
CA ALA A 150 -6.91 -6.48 -16.80
C ALA A 150 -6.55 -5.01 -16.51
N LEU A 151 -7.15 -4.41 -15.48
CA LEU A 151 -6.75 -3.07 -15.03
C LEU A 151 -5.33 -3.08 -14.45
N TRP A 152 -4.61 -2.00 -14.70
CA TRP A 152 -3.26 -1.76 -14.21
C TRP A 152 -3.28 -0.66 -13.14
N THR A 153 -2.73 -0.98 -11.96
CA THR A 153 -2.58 -0.07 -10.83
C THR A 153 -1.08 0.07 -10.47
N PRO A 154 -0.27 0.79 -11.29
CA PRO A 154 1.16 0.87 -11.07
C PRO A 154 1.53 1.52 -9.74
N SER A 155 2.59 1.03 -9.11
CA SER A 155 3.19 1.72 -7.97
C SER A 155 3.81 3.04 -8.42
N PRO A 156 3.69 4.11 -7.61
CA PRO A 156 4.39 5.36 -7.88
C PRO A 156 5.91 5.18 -7.98
N PRO A 157 6.62 6.03 -8.75
CA PRO A 157 8.08 6.00 -8.81
C PRO A 157 8.72 6.12 -7.42
N GLY A 158 9.79 5.36 -7.19
CA GLY A 158 10.54 5.38 -5.92
C GLY A 158 9.91 4.57 -4.79
N VAL A 159 8.85 3.80 -5.05
CA VAL A 159 8.35 2.79 -4.11
C VAL A 159 9.38 1.67 -3.96
N LEU A 160 9.76 1.35 -2.72
CA LEU A 160 10.63 0.22 -2.40
C LEU A 160 9.83 -0.83 -1.62
N VAL A 161 9.62 -2.00 -2.21
CA VAL A 161 8.97 -3.15 -1.54
C VAL A 161 10.01 -4.17 -1.11
N PHE A 162 9.86 -4.72 0.09
CA PHE A 162 10.83 -5.62 0.70
C PHE A 162 10.14 -6.71 1.56
N PRO A 163 10.75 -7.91 1.65
CA PRO A 163 10.21 -8.98 2.47
C PRO A 163 10.39 -8.67 3.96
N VAL A 164 9.32 -8.76 4.75
CA VAL A 164 9.39 -8.67 6.22
C VAL A 164 9.38 -10.08 6.81
N ALA A 165 8.46 -10.93 6.34
CA ALA A 165 8.29 -12.28 6.84
C ALA A 165 7.69 -13.20 5.75
N THR A 166 8.52 -14.01 5.09
CA THR A 166 8.14 -14.69 3.82
C THR A 166 8.31 -16.22 3.83
N ASN A 167 8.18 -16.86 4.99
CA ASN A 167 8.29 -18.32 5.07
C ASN A 167 7.00 -18.98 4.52
N THR A 168 7.11 -19.77 3.45
CA THR A 168 5.96 -20.46 2.82
C THR A 168 5.41 -21.64 3.64
N ALA A 169 6.15 -22.15 4.62
CA ALA A 169 5.71 -23.26 5.45
C ALA A 169 4.71 -22.86 6.55
N VAL A 170 4.60 -21.56 6.85
CA VAL A 170 3.74 -21.04 7.92
C VAL A 170 3.06 -19.77 7.43
N THR A 171 1.73 -19.77 7.42
CA THR A 171 0.91 -18.60 7.06
C THR A 171 1.15 -17.45 8.03
N LYS A 172 1.32 -16.24 7.47
CA LYS A 172 1.57 -15.02 8.23
C LYS A 172 0.54 -13.95 7.93
N TYR A 173 0.01 -13.34 8.98
CA TYR A 173 -1.01 -12.30 8.90
C TYR A 173 -0.43 -10.96 9.35
N ALA A 174 -0.43 -9.97 8.46
CA ALA A 174 -0.10 -8.59 8.80
C ALA A 174 -1.10 -8.06 9.84
N ALA A 175 -0.63 -7.26 10.80
CA ALA A 175 -1.49 -6.76 11.88
C ALA A 175 -1.26 -5.27 12.20
N GLY A 176 -0.07 -4.74 11.92
CA GLY A 176 0.20 -3.32 12.10
C GLY A 176 1.68 -2.99 12.00
N LEU A 177 1.95 -1.70 11.85
CA LEU A 177 3.31 -1.17 11.92
C LEU A 177 3.33 0.15 12.68
N ALA A 178 4.47 0.45 13.30
CA ALA A 178 4.73 1.73 13.93
C ALA A 178 6.14 2.21 13.62
N THR A 179 6.34 3.53 13.59
CA THR A 179 7.65 4.14 13.37
C THR A 179 8.04 5.05 14.53
N ASP A 180 9.33 5.10 14.83
CA ASP A 180 9.92 6.06 15.77
C ASP A 180 10.54 7.27 15.06
N GLY A 181 10.33 7.39 13.74
CA GLY A 181 10.96 8.36 12.84
C GLY A 181 12.34 7.92 12.32
N THR A 182 12.88 6.79 12.81
CA THR A 182 14.15 6.20 12.37
C THR A 182 13.98 4.77 11.89
N ASN A 183 13.34 3.90 12.67
CA ASN A 183 13.07 2.50 12.36
C ASN A 183 11.58 2.21 12.39
N TYR A 184 11.22 1.04 11.86
CA TYR A 184 9.85 0.57 11.77
C TYR A 184 9.75 -0.77 12.49
N LEU A 185 8.76 -0.90 13.37
CA LEU A 185 8.41 -2.16 13.99
C LEU A 185 7.14 -2.69 13.31
N PHE A 186 7.31 -3.77 12.55
CA PHE A 186 6.22 -4.52 11.94
C PHE A 186 5.74 -5.58 12.94
N VAL A 187 4.43 -5.74 13.11
CA VAL A 187 3.84 -6.78 13.96
C VAL A 187 2.88 -7.63 13.14
N PHE A 188 3.02 -8.93 13.30
CA PHE A 188 2.29 -9.92 12.51
C PHE A 188 2.16 -11.22 13.27
N SER A 189 1.19 -12.03 12.87
CA SER A 189 1.05 -13.39 13.40
C SER A 189 1.70 -14.38 12.45
N SER A 190 2.41 -15.37 12.99
CA SER A 190 3.07 -16.44 12.24
C SER A 190 2.56 -17.78 12.76
N GLY A 191 1.61 -18.38 12.05
CA GLY A 191 0.83 -19.49 12.57
C GLY A 191 0.07 -19.04 13.82
N SER A 192 0.32 -19.70 14.95
CA SER A 192 -0.28 -19.34 16.24
C SER A 192 0.56 -18.35 17.07
N THR A 193 1.67 -17.82 16.56
CA THR A 193 2.59 -16.97 17.35
C THR A 193 2.54 -15.51 16.91
N ASN A 194 2.28 -14.57 17.83
CA ASN A 194 2.44 -13.15 17.56
C ASN A 194 3.93 -12.79 17.55
N CYS A 195 4.32 -12.03 16.54
CA CYS A 195 5.69 -11.72 16.22
C CYS A 195 5.85 -10.23 15.96
N ALA A 196 7.07 -9.76 16.13
CA ALA A 196 7.50 -8.45 15.68
C ALA A 196 8.82 -8.56 14.90
N GLN A 197 9.03 -7.67 13.94
CA GLN A 197 10.28 -7.54 13.19
C GLN A 197 10.65 -6.07 13.09
N LEU A 198 11.85 -5.72 13.56
CA LEU A 198 12.40 -4.38 13.36
C LEU A 198 12.99 -4.30 11.95
N VAL A 199 12.74 -3.18 11.28
CA VAL A 199 13.21 -2.89 9.92
C VAL A 199 13.80 -1.48 9.90
N SER A 200 14.92 -1.33 9.20
CA SER A 200 15.62 -0.05 9.05
C SER A 200 15.09 0.75 7.84
N PRO A 201 15.51 2.02 7.65
CA PRO A 201 15.11 2.85 6.51
C PRO A 201 15.41 2.31 5.10
N ASP A 202 16.33 1.38 4.93
CA ASP A 202 16.61 0.81 3.61
C ASP A 202 15.83 -0.48 3.35
N GLY A 203 14.97 -0.90 4.29
CA GLY A 203 14.15 -2.12 4.18
C GLY A 203 14.86 -3.36 4.73
N THR A 204 16.06 -3.22 5.29
CA THR A 204 16.79 -4.34 5.89
C THR A 204 16.23 -4.72 7.25
N LEU A 205 16.08 -6.04 7.45
CA LEU A 205 15.67 -6.61 8.73
C LEU A 205 16.76 -6.38 9.79
N SER A 206 16.38 -5.74 10.88
CA SER A 206 17.28 -5.43 11.99
C SER A 206 17.14 -6.49 13.09
N GLY A 207 18.08 -7.44 13.12
CA GLY A 207 18.07 -8.53 14.09
C GLY A 207 17.03 -9.62 13.78
N PRO A 208 16.97 -10.67 14.61
CA PRO A 208 16.05 -11.79 14.42
C PRO A 208 14.60 -11.40 14.70
N GLN A 209 13.66 -12.15 14.10
CA GLN A 209 12.24 -12.06 14.41
C GLN A 209 11.99 -12.26 15.91
N ILE A 210 11.21 -11.36 16.50
CA ILE A 210 10.90 -11.33 17.93
C ILE A 210 9.61 -12.09 18.15
N ALA A 211 9.68 -13.30 18.72
CA ALA A 211 8.49 -14.03 19.15
C ALA A 211 7.93 -13.43 20.45
N LEU A 212 6.64 -13.10 20.51
CA LEU A 212 5.99 -12.50 21.68
C LEU A 212 5.32 -13.60 22.52
N SER A 213 4.11 -14.01 22.12
CA SER A 213 3.34 -15.15 22.63
C SER A 213 2.15 -15.41 21.71
N GLY A 214 1.42 -16.51 21.91
CA GLY A 214 0.45 -17.00 20.91
C GLY A 214 -0.95 -16.40 20.99
N GLY A 215 -1.59 -16.23 19.83
CA GLY A 215 -3.04 -16.14 19.67
C GLY A 215 -3.57 -17.51 19.24
N ALA A 216 -4.81 -17.87 19.59
CA ALA A 216 -5.36 -19.18 19.21
C ALA A 216 -5.41 -19.36 17.68
N ALA A 217 -5.39 -20.63 17.27
CA ALA A 217 -5.61 -21.01 15.89
C ALA A 217 -7.06 -20.68 15.48
N GLY A 218 -7.23 -19.82 14.46
CA GLY A 218 -8.48 -19.75 13.69
C GLY A 218 -9.05 -18.37 13.37
N LEU A 219 -8.55 -17.28 13.97
CA LEU A 219 -8.90 -15.90 13.60
C LEU A 219 -7.62 -15.05 13.58
N PRO A 220 -7.48 -14.02 12.72
CA PRO A 220 -6.32 -13.14 12.78
C PRO A 220 -6.27 -12.53 14.19
N PRO A 221 -5.16 -12.67 14.93
CA PRO A 221 -5.03 -12.09 16.25
C PRO A 221 -5.24 -10.58 16.15
N GLN A 222 -6.10 -10.04 17.00
CA GLN A 222 -6.14 -8.60 17.19
C GLN A 222 -4.82 -8.22 17.86
N LEU A 223 -3.90 -7.73 17.05
CA LEU A 223 -2.52 -7.39 17.38
C LEU A 223 -2.29 -5.99 16.86
N GLN A 224 -1.84 -5.09 17.72
CA GLN A 224 -1.61 -3.70 17.36
C GLN A 224 -0.27 -3.21 17.93
N VAL A 225 0.26 -2.18 17.31
CA VAL A 225 1.52 -1.56 17.72
C VAL A 225 1.41 -0.04 17.64
N VAL A 226 2.01 0.64 18.62
CA VAL A 226 2.18 2.10 18.59
C VAL A 226 3.56 2.49 19.06
N SER A 227 4.03 3.62 18.57
CA SER A 227 5.30 4.21 18.97
C SER A 227 5.10 5.09 20.22
N GLY A 228 5.81 4.76 21.30
CA GLY A 228 5.93 5.63 22.49
C GLY A 228 7.02 6.67 22.32
N ALA A 229 7.47 7.32 23.40
CA ALA A 229 8.68 8.14 23.37
C ALA A 229 9.96 7.28 23.26
N THR A 230 10.07 6.25 24.10
CA THR A 230 11.30 5.45 24.24
C THR A 230 11.23 4.06 23.63
N ASN A 231 10.04 3.47 23.56
CA ASN A 231 9.82 2.10 23.12
C ASN A 231 8.56 2.05 22.26
N TYR A 232 8.43 1.00 21.46
CA TYR A 232 7.16 0.60 20.89
C TYR A 232 6.38 -0.21 21.93
N LEU A 233 5.07 -0.03 21.98
CA LEU A 233 4.16 -0.90 22.72
C LEU A 233 3.44 -1.81 21.72
N VAL A 234 3.60 -3.12 21.90
CA VAL A 234 2.83 -4.13 21.17
C VAL A 234 1.76 -4.69 22.10
N VAL A 235 0.51 -4.72 21.66
CA VAL A 235 -0.65 -5.19 22.41
C VAL A 235 -1.39 -6.25 21.60
N TRP A 236 -1.85 -7.32 22.25
CA TRP A 236 -2.64 -8.35 21.59
C TRP A 236 -3.69 -8.96 22.49
N SER A 237 -4.74 -9.50 21.85
CA SER A 237 -5.69 -10.39 22.47
C SER A 237 -5.18 -11.84 22.46
N ASP A 238 -5.12 -12.51 23.61
CA ASP A 238 -4.94 -13.95 23.73
C ASP A 238 -6.31 -14.63 23.74
N VAL A 239 -6.70 -15.13 22.58
CA VAL A 239 -7.98 -15.82 22.37
C VAL A 239 -7.91 -17.32 22.71
N SER A 240 -6.81 -17.79 23.33
CA SER A 240 -6.58 -19.21 23.66
C SER A 240 -6.90 -19.59 25.10
N ILE A 241 -7.16 -18.61 25.95
CA ILE A 241 -7.34 -18.80 27.39
C ILE A 241 -8.80 -18.58 27.81
N THR A 242 -9.27 -19.40 28.75
CA THR A 242 -10.62 -19.31 29.35
C THR A 242 -10.61 -18.55 30.67
N SER A 243 -9.51 -17.87 31.01
CA SER A 243 -9.18 -17.43 32.37
C SER A 243 -9.38 -15.94 32.67
N GLY A 244 -10.00 -15.16 31.78
CA GLY A 244 -10.49 -13.80 32.07
C GLY A 244 -9.45 -12.68 32.07
N VAL A 245 -8.28 -12.89 31.44
CA VAL A 245 -7.31 -11.83 31.12
C VAL A 245 -6.85 -12.04 29.69
N ASP A 246 -7.58 -11.45 28.75
CA ASP A 246 -7.36 -11.76 27.35
C ASP A 246 -6.45 -10.73 26.68
N ILE A 247 -5.96 -9.69 27.37
CA ILE A 247 -5.17 -8.60 26.75
C ILE A 247 -3.82 -8.43 27.42
N PHE A 248 -2.77 -8.47 26.61
CA PHE A 248 -1.39 -8.40 27.05
C PHE A 248 -0.60 -7.33 26.31
N GLY A 249 0.42 -6.78 26.97
CA GLY A 249 1.36 -5.84 26.41
C GLY A 249 2.80 -6.33 26.52
N GLN A 250 3.63 -5.94 25.55
CA GLN A 250 5.08 -6.07 25.58
C GLN A 250 5.72 -4.82 24.98
N PHE A 251 6.66 -4.21 25.70
CA PHE A 251 7.49 -3.16 25.11
C PHE A 251 8.62 -3.77 24.29
N ILE A 252 8.86 -3.18 23.13
CA ILE A 252 10.00 -3.45 22.26
C ILE A 252 10.83 -2.17 22.15
N SER A 253 12.13 -2.27 22.41
CA SER A 253 13.04 -1.13 22.30
C SER A 253 13.18 -0.66 20.85
N ARG A 254 13.70 0.56 20.66
CA ARG A 254 14.05 1.09 19.32
C ARG A 254 15.11 0.26 18.57
N THR A 255 15.76 -0.66 19.27
CA THR A 255 16.77 -1.58 18.74
C THR A 255 16.27 -3.02 18.63
N GLY A 256 14.98 -3.28 18.85
CA GLY A 256 14.36 -4.59 18.65
C GLY A 256 14.54 -5.58 19.80
N ALA A 257 14.82 -5.10 21.02
CA ALA A 257 14.89 -5.95 22.21
C ALA A 257 13.58 -5.90 23.01
N LYS A 258 13.15 -7.02 23.59
CA LYS A 258 12.06 -7.02 24.58
C LYS A 258 12.48 -6.21 25.81
N VAL A 259 11.64 -5.28 26.24
CA VAL A 259 11.85 -4.48 27.44
C VAL A 259 10.89 -4.94 28.51
N GLY A 260 11.44 -5.61 29.54
CA GLY A 260 10.65 -6.20 30.62
C GLY A 260 9.85 -7.45 30.18
N PRO A 261 9.15 -8.09 31.13
CA PRO A 261 8.27 -9.21 30.83
C PRO A 261 6.99 -8.75 30.12
N ILE A 262 6.28 -9.71 29.51
CA ILE A 262 4.90 -9.52 29.10
C ILE A 262 4.06 -9.16 30.33
N PHE A 263 3.17 -8.18 30.19
CA PHE A 263 2.33 -7.71 31.29
C PHE A 263 0.85 -7.72 30.90
N PRO A 264 -0.05 -8.07 31.84
CA PRO A 264 -1.49 -8.03 31.60
C PRO A 264 -1.98 -6.58 31.58
N LEU A 265 -2.79 -6.27 30.58
CA LEU A 265 -3.44 -4.95 30.43
C LEU A 265 -4.88 -4.93 30.92
N LEU A 266 -5.42 -6.12 31.23
CA LEU A 266 -6.72 -6.29 31.85
C LEU A 266 -6.55 -6.92 33.26
N LYS A 267 -7.37 -6.48 34.22
CA LYS A 267 -7.48 -7.08 35.57
C LYS A 267 -8.92 -7.35 35.97
N SER A 268 -9.78 -7.70 35.02
CA SER A 268 -11.19 -7.89 35.31
C SER A 268 -11.39 -9.03 36.31
N ALA A 269 -11.86 -8.67 37.51
CA ALA A 269 -12.33 -9.60 38.53
C ALA A 269 -13.82 -9.96 38.33
N ASN A 270 -14.48 -9.41 37.31
CA ASN A 270 -15.93 -9.37 37.16
C ASN A 270 -16.41 -10.03 35.87
N GLY A 271 -16.21 -11.34 35.69
CA GLY A 271 -17.02 -12.19 34.80
C GLY A 271 -17.36 -11.68 33.39
N TYR A 272 -16.49 -10.86 32.79
CA TYR A 272 -16.66 -10.34 31.43
C TYR A 272 -16.40 -11.46 30.40
N GLY A 273 -17.00 -11.36 29.20
CA GLY A 273 -17.01 -12.43 28.21
C GLY A 273 -15.75 -12.49 27.35
N PHE A 274 -15.87 -12.52 26.02
CA PHE A 274 -14.70 -12.42 25.12
C PHE A 274 -14.23 -10.96 25.05
N GLN A 275 -12.95 -10.69 25.32
CA GLN A 275 -12.36 -9.36 25.13
C GLN A 275 -11.43 -9.30 23.92
N GLY A 276 -11.50 -8.17 23.22
CA GLY A 276 -10.70 -7.95 22.03
C GLY A 276 -10.12 -6.54 21.92
N ILE A 277 -8.81 -6.39 21.69
CA ILE A 277 -8.21 -5.08 21.41
C ILE A 277 -8.83 -4.46 20.15
N GLU A 278 -9.31 -3.23 20.26
CA GLU A 278 -9.90 -2.46 19.16
C GLU A 278 -8.98 -1.34 18.69
N ALA A 279 -8.39 -0.59 19.63
CA ALA A 279 -7.55 0.55 19.28
C ALA A 279 -6.42 0.80 20.28
N LEU A 280 -5.35 1.39 19.75
CA LEU A 280 -4.15 1.73 20.48
C LEU A 280 -3.62 3.09 20.00
N ALA A 281 -3.43 4.03 20.92
CA ALA A 281 -2.86 5.34 20.62
C ALA A 281 -1.87 5.78 21.70
N CYS A 282 -1.02 6.74 21.37
CA CYS A 282 -0.02 7.31 22.27
C CYS A 282 -0.13 8.84 22.26
N ASP A 283 -0.14 9.46 23.43
CA ASP A 283 -0.10 10.94 23.57
C ASP A 283 1.32 11.52 23.57
N GLY A 284 2.31 10.67 23.28
CA GLY A 284 3.74 10.98 23.41
C GLY A 284 4.33 10.60 24.77
N THR A 285 3.49 10.31 25.77
CA THR A 285 3.93 9.82 27.08
C THR A 285 3.25 8.51 27.43
N ASN A 286 1.93 8.51 27.60
CA ASN A 286 1.14 7.34 27.94
C ASN A 286 0.50 6.73 26.69
N PHE A 287 0.05 5.50 26.84
CA PHE A 287 -0.66 4.75 25.81
C PHE A 287 -2.11 4.58 26.23
N LEU A 288 -3.04 4.95 25.35
CA LEU A 288 -4.45 4.60 25.50
C LEU A 288 -4.68 3.26 24.81
N VAL A 289 -5.07 2.26 25.59
CA VAL A 289 -5.46 0.93 25.13
C VAL A 289 -6.98 0.84 25.23
N VAL A 290 -7.66 0.49 24.14
CA VAL A 290 -9.12 0.36 24.07
C VAL A 290 -9.50 -1.02 23.57
N TRP A 291 -10.41 -1.67 24.29
CA TRP A 291 -10.88 -3.01 23.96
C TRP A 291 -12.39 -3.11 24.04
N GLN A 292 -12.92 -4.03 23.24
CA GLN A 292 -14.30 -4.45 23.30
C GLN A 292 -14.47 -5.54 24.35
N ASP A 293 -15.58 -5.49 25.08
CA ASP A 293 -16.05 -6.59 25.91
C ASP A 293 -17.43 -7.07 25.42
N THR A 294 -17.54 -8.37 25.10
CA THR A 294 -18.76 -8.99 24.58
C THR A 294 -19.39 -9.92 25.62
N ALA A 295 -20.59 -9.61 26.07
CA ALA A 295 -21.39 -10.50 26.92
C ALA A 295 -21.96 -11.70 26.10
N GLY A 296 -21.13 -12.73 25.83
CA GLY A 296 -21.56 -13.97 25.17
C GLY A 296 -20.43 -14.74 24.47
N ALA A 297 -20.53 -16.07 24.39
CA ALA A 297 -19.45 -16.97 23.96
C ALA A 297 -19.04 -16.88 22.46
N ASN A 298 -19.78 -16.13 21.62
CA ASN A 298 -19.64 -16.20 20.16
C ASN A 298 -19.42 -14.83 19.45
N GLY A 299 -19.05 -13.77 20.17
CA GLY A 299 -18.50 -12.53 19.59
C GLY A 299 -19.41 -11.64 18.71
N HIS A 300 -20.66 -12.02 18.45
CA HIS A 300 -21.50 -11.33 17.43
C HIS A 300 -22.95 -11.04 17.87
N SER A 301 -23.33 -11.27 19.13
CA SER A 301 -24.75 -11.24 19.53
C SER A 301 -25.05 -10.70 20.93
N GLY A 302 -24.15 -9.90 21.52
CA GLY A 302 -24.33 -9.27 22.83
C GLY A 302 -24.19 -7.75 22.79
N ALA A 303 -24.61 -7.07 23.86
CA ALA A 303 -24.32 -5.66 24.06
C ALA A 303 -22.82 -5.47 24.30
N ASN A 304 -22.07 -5.17 23.24
CA ASN A 304 -20.64 -4.86 23.33
C ASN A 304 -20.45 -3.42 23.83
N ALA A 305 -19.63 -3.28 24.87
CA ALA A 305 -19.14 -2.00 25.33
C ALA A 305 -17.63 -1.94 25.12
N SER A 306 -17.14 -0.79 24.69
CA SER A 306 -15.70 -0.55 24.54
C SER A 306 -15.19 0.22 25.76
N TYR A 307 -14.17 -0.32 26.39
CA TYR A 307 -13.51 0.24 27.56
C TYR A 307 -12.09 0.65 27.23
N GLY A 308 -11.60 1.67 27.92
CA GLY A 308 -10.26 2.18 27.77
C GLY A 308 -9.55 2.26 29.11
N GLN A 309 -8.22 2.14 29.05
CA GLN A 309 -7.36 2.48 30.17
C GLN A 309 -6.00 2.98 29.67
N LEU A 310 -5.39 3.86 30.46
CA LEU A 310 -4.08 4.39 30.17
C LEU A 310 -3.00 3.45 30.70
N VAL A 311 -1.90 3.36 29.96
CA VAL A 311 -0.71 2.57 30.29
C VAL A 311 0.49 3.50 30.28
N THR A 312 1.28 3.45 31.34
CA THR A 312 2.49 4.28 31.46
C THR A 312 3.63 3.73 30.60
N PRO A 313 4.69 4.53 30.34
CA PRO A 313 5.94 4.06 29.72
C PRO A 313 6.59 2.83 30.37
N SER A 314 6.26 2.53 31.63
CA SER A 314 6.76 1.37 32.37
C SER A 314 5.79 0.19 32.38
N GLY A 315 4.68 0.27 31.63
CA GLY A 315 3.69 -0.83 31.51
C GLY A 315 2.77 -0.96 32.70
N GLN A 316 2.66 0.09 33.52
CA GLN A 316 1.72 0.12 34.62
C GLN A 316 0.41 0.73 34.15
N LEU A 317 -0.71 0.15 34.58
CA LEU A 317 -2.02 0.76 34.38
C LEU A 317 -2.10 2.08 35.16
N SER A 318 -2.61 3.12 34.50
CA SER A 318 -2.79 4.46 35.05
C SER A 318 -4.27 4.83 35.06
N GLY A 319 -4.75 5.35 36.18
CA GLY A 319 -6.17 5.61 36.39
C GLY A 319 -7.02 4.35 36.48
N SER A 320 -8.34 4.54 36.52
CA SER A 320 -9.32 3.45 36.44
C SER A 320 -9.66 3.15 34.98
N GLU A 321 -10.10 1.92 34.71
CA GLU A 321 -10.83 1.60 33.49
C GLU A 321 -12.03 2.53 33.33
N PHE A 322 -12.28 2.99 32.11
CA PHE A 322 -13.39 3.88 31.78
C PHE A 322 -14.11 3.42 30.53
N LEU A 323 -15.41 3.71 30.49
CA LEU A 323 -16.27 3.41 29.36
C LEU A 323 -16.02 4.43 28.24
N VAL A 324 -15.55 3.96 27.10
CA VAL A 324 -15.32 4.81 25.90
C VAL A 324 -16.58 4.90 25.07
N ALA A 325 -17.18 3.75 24.77
CA ALA A 325 -18.36 3.67 23.93
C ALA A 325 -19.30 2.60 24.48
N ASN A 326 -20.54 3.00 24.76
CA ASN A 326 -21.65 2.10 25.08
C ASN A 326 -22.87 2.75 24.48
N VAL A 327 -23.44 2.15 23.45
CA VAL A 327 -24.46 2.89 22.71
C VAL A 327 -25.82 2.67 23.36
N GLY A 328 -26.51 3.78 23.64
CA GLY A 328 -27.90 3.81 24.10
C GLY A 328 -28.92 3.45 23.01
N ALA A 329 -28.52 2.60 22.06
CA ALA A 329 -29.32 2.08 20.97
C ALA A 329 -29.25 0.56 21.00
N ALA A 330 -30.14 -0.11 20.29
CA ALA A 330 -30.29 -1.55 20.45
C ALA A 330 -29.11 -2.38 19.88
N LEU A 331 -28.14 -1.76 19.20
CA LEU A 331 -26.88 -2.38 18.76
C LEU A 331 -25.66 -1.76 19.45
N PRO A 332 -24.59 -2.56 19.67
CA PRO A 332 -23.40 -2.10 20.38
C PRO A 332 -22.46 -1.22 19.54
N ALA A 333 -21.41 -0.68 20.19
CA ALA A 333 -20.33 0.01 19.50
C ALA A 333 -19.46 -1.01 18.73
N GLN A 334 -19.09 -0.68 17.50
CA GLN A 334 -18.25 -1.51 16.63
C GLN A 334 -17.17 -0.68 15.93
N GLY A 335 -16.05 -1.34 15.60
CA GLY A 335 -14.99 -0.79 14.77
C GLY A 335 -14.24 0.38 15.41
N LEU A 336 -14.06 0.40 16.73
CA LEU A 336 -13.50 1.59 17.37
C LEU A 336 -12.07 1.90 16.90
N SER A 337 -11.79 3.17 16.58
CA SER A 337 -10.45 3.68 16.29
C SER A 337 -10.13 4.90 17.16
N VAL A 338 -8.83 5.12 17.44
CA VAL A 338 -8.35 6.22 18.28
C VAL A 338 -7.11 6.87 17.66
N ALA A 339 -7.08 8.21 17.69
CA ALA A 339 -5.86 8.98 17.39
C ALA A 339 -5.68 10.12 18.40
N PHE A 340 -4.43 10.52 18.64
CA PHE A 340 -4.12 11.67 19.51
C PHE A 340 -3.95 12.96 18.71
N GLY A 341 -4.71 14.00 19.06
CA GLY A 341 -4.70 15.31 18.38
C GLY A 341 -3.98 16.42 19.14
N ARG A 342 -2.84 16.12 19.76
CA ARG A 342 -2.00 17.00 20.61
C ARG A 342 -2.54 17.29 22.02
N THR A 343 -3.84 17.47 22.18
CA THR A 343 -4.43 17.79 23.50
C THR A 343 -5.24 16.64 24.05
N ASN A 344 -6.11 16.07 23.21
CA ASN A 344 -6.99 14.95 23.56
C ASN A 344 -6.86 13.87 22.50
N TYR A 345 -7.19 12.65 22.90
CA TYR A 345 -7.52 11.59 21.96
C TYR A 345 -8.91 11.85 21.37
N LEU A 346 -9.11 11.52 20.10
CA LEU A 346 -10.43 11.32 19.52
C LEU A 346 -10.63 9.81 19.38
N ALA A 347 -11.64 9.27 20.05
CA ALA A 347 -12.17 7.95 19.76
C ALA A 347 -13.36 8.11 18.82
N ALA A 348 -13.42 7.28 17.78
CA ALA A 348 -14.58 7.16 16.91
C ALA A 348 -15.01 5.71 16.81
N TRP A 349 -16.32 5.46 16.77
CA TRP A 349 -16.93 4.14 16.67
C TRP A 349 -18.21 4.23 15.84
N GLN A 350 -18.71 3.11 15.38
CA GLN A 350 -20.01 3.02 14.72
C GLN A 350 -21.02 2.34 15.60
N SER A 351 -22.27 2.77 15.49
CA SER A 351 -23.38 2.13 16.17
C SER A 351 -24.72 2.49 15.55
N GLY A 352 -25.70 1.60 15.74
CA GLY A 352 -27.02 1.72 15.17
C GLY A 352 -28.15 1.21 16.04
N TYR A 353 -29.34 1.09 15.46
CA TYR A 353 -30.53 0.56 16.13
C TYR A 353 -31.34 -0.32 15.18
N TYR A 354 -31.98 -1.38 15.72
CA TYR A 354 -32.89 -2.21 14.94
C TYR A 354 -34.10 -1.42 14.42
N THR A 355 -34.42 -1.61 13.14
CA THR A 355 -35.74 -1.32 12.60
C THR A 355 -36.52 -2.61 12.41
N GLY A 356 -37.31 -3.03 13.41
CA GLY A 356 -38.11 -4.26 13.34
C GLY A 356 -37.35 -5.51 13.81
N THR A 357 -37.32 -6.57 13.00
CA THR A 357 -36.70 -7.87 13.34
C THR A 357 -35.36 -8.15 12.64
N ASN A 358 -34.89 -7.25 11.77
CA ASN A 358 -33.62 -7.38 11.06
C ASN A 358 -32.52 -6.56 11.73
N LEU A 359 -31.30 -7.11 11.79
CA LEU A 359 -30.07 -6.50 12.33
C LEU A 359 -29.62 -5.24 11.56
N ASP A 360 -30.32 -4.89 10.49
CA ASP A 360 -29.86 -3.99 9.43
C ASP A 360 -30.58 -2.64 9.56
N GLY A 361 -30.16 -1.88 10.58
CA GLY A 361 -30.74 -0.59 10.89
C GLY A 361 -29.68 0.45 11.19
N HIS A 362 -29.68 1.50 10.38
CA HIS A 362 -29.19 2.85 10.66
C HIS A 362 -27.93 2.93 11.55
N TYR A 363 -26.75 2.88 10.93
CA TYR A 363 -25.45 3.08 11.56
C TYR A 363 -24.99 4.52 11.42
N THR A 364 -24.72 5.14 12.57
CA THR A 364 -24.10 6.45 12.69
C THR A 364 -22.66 6.29 13.18
N THR A 365 -21.74 7.05 12.59
CA THR A 365 -20.37 7.19 13.09
C THR A 365 -20.37 8.25 14.17
N TYR A 366 -20.00 7.87 15.39
CA TYR A 366 -19.90 8.75 16.55
C TYR A 366 -18.45 9.01 16.92
N GLY A 367 -18.23 10.07 17.67
CA GLY A 367 -16.96 10.32 18.35
C GLY A 367 -17.13 10.90 19.74
N ALA A 368 -16.07 10.75 20.53
CA ALA A 368 -15.89 11.42 21.81
C ALA A 368 -14.42 11.74 22.01
N PHE A 369 -14.14 12.90 22.63
CA PHE A 369 -12.79 13.22 23.06
C PHE A 369 -12.47 12.54 24.38
N ILE A 370 -11.27 12.01 24.50
CA ILE A 370 -10.75 11.43 25.74
C ILE A 370 -9.52 12.23 26.11
N SER A 371 -9.51 12.76 27.33
CA SER A 371 -8.38 13.51 27.86
C SER A 371 -7.21 12.59 28.24
N PRO A 372 -5.97 13.11 28.35
CA PRO A 372 -4.81 12.32 28.75
C PRO A 372 -4.86 11.73 30.17
N ASP A 373 -5.84 12.11 30.98
CA ASP A 373 -6.16 11.53 32.30
C ASP A 373 -7.35 10.57 32.28
N GLY A 374 -7.90 10.27 31.09
CA GLY A 374 -8.94 9.24 30.91
C GLY A 374 -10.37 9.74 31.11
N VAL A 375 -10.60 11.06 31.13
CA VAL A 375 -11.97 11.61 31.17
C VAL A 375 -12.55 11.63 29.76
N VAL A 376 -13.65 10.90 29.57
CA VAL A 376 -14.41 10.84 28.32
C VAL A 376 -15.41 12.01 28.27
N GLY A 377 -15.31 12.81 27.20
CA GLY A 377 -16.19 13.93 26.91
C GLY A 377 -17.56 13.51 26.37
N PRO A 378 -18.43 14.47 26.06
CA PRO A 378 -19.72 14.16 25.46
C PRO A 378 -19.56 13.54 24.07
N GLN A 379 -20.41 12.55 23.78
CA GLN A 379 -20.52 11.94 22.46
C GLN A 379 -21.16 12.92 21.46
N PHE A 380 -20.72 12.87 20.20
CA PHE A 380 -21.29 13.60 19.08
C PHE A 380 -21.30 12.75 17.80
N ALA A 381 -22.27 12.98 16.92
CA ALA A 381 -22.35 12.31 15.62
C ALA A 381 -21.36 12.97 14.64
N ILE A 382 -20.50 12.16 14.03
CA ILE A 382 -19.54 12.58 13.01
C ILE A 382 -20.19 12.47 11.63
N SER A 383 -20.85 11.35 11.34
CA SER A 383 -21.54 11.18 10.07
C SER A 383 -22.82 12.03 10.00
N GLN A 384 -23.01 12.68 8.86
CA GLN A 384 -24.24 13.32 8.38
C GLN A 384 -25.15 12.32 7.70
N THR A 385 -24.57 11.33 7.01
CA THR A 385 -25.31 10.33 6.25
C THR A 385 -25.46 9.07 7.08
N ASP A 386 -26.69 8.60 7.20
CA ASP A 386 -27.03 7.39 7.94
C ASP A 386 -26.90 6.17 7.03
N SER A 387 -26.32 5.09 7.53
CA SER A 387 -26.07 3.88 6.75
C SER A 387 -27.07 2.79 7.09
N PRO A 388 -27.83 2.25 6.12
CA PRO A 388 -28.78 1.16 6.35
C PRO A 388 -28.16 -0.15 6.84
N ASP A 389 -26.85 -0.33 6.72
CA ASP A 389 -26.17 -1.58 7.07
C ASP A 389 -24.87 -1.33 7.83
N ASN A 390 -24.33 -2.41 8.41
CA ASN A 390 -23.12 -2.37 9.20
C ASN A 390 -21.97 -1.76 8.41
N ASN A 391 -21.23 -0.95 9.12
CA ASN A 391 -20.08 -0.27 8.59
C ASN A 391 -18.91 -0.63 9.51
N GLU A 392 -17.76 -0.81 8.89
CA GLU A 392 -16.48 -0.87 9.60
C GLU A 392 -15.81 0.50 9.54
N LEU A 393 -15.11 0.87 10.60
CA LEU A 393 -14.39 2.13 10.69
C LEU A 393 -12.99 1.96 10.10
N GLY A 394 -12.64 2.85 9.17
CA GLY A 394 -11.42 2.78 8.38
C GLY A 394 -10.20 3.48 9.00
N GLY A 395 -10.38 4.23 10.08
CA GLY A 395 -9.29 4.80 10.87
C GLY A 395 -9.37 6.31 11.09
N ILE A 396 -8.40 6.84 11.83
CA ILE A 396 -8.31 8.26 12.19
C ILE A 396 -6.87 8.74 12.02
N ALA A 397 -6.68 9.87 11.32
CA ALA A 397 -5.38 10.54 11.24
C ALA A 397 -5.50 12.01 11.62
N PHE A 398 -4.53 12.53 12.35
CA PHE A 398 -4.49 13.94 12.75
C PHE A 398 -3.46 14.72 11.93
N ASP A 399 -3.87 15.80 11.27
CA ASP A 399 -3.03 16.58 10.35
C ASP A 399 -2.23 17.72 11.00
N GLY A 400 -2.29 17.80 12.33
CA GLY A 400 -1.79 18.92 13.11
C GLY A 400 -2.85 19.95 13.49
N THR A 401 -4.00 19.96 12.81
CA THR A 401 -5.11 20.91 12.96
C THR A 401 -6.46 20.21 13.16
N HIS A 402 -6.78 19.20 12.35
CA HIS A 402 -8.01 18.43 12.35
C HIS A 402 -7.71 16.93 12.32
N PHE A 403 -8.68 16.15 12.77
CA PHE A 403 -8.72 14.71 12.53
C PHE A 403 -9.46 14.45 11.22
N LEU A 404 -8.94 13.59 10.35
CA LEU A 404 -9.74 12.93 9.32
C LEU A 404 -10.18 11.59 9.89
N VAL A 405 -11.50 11.41 10.02
CA VAL A 405 -12.12 10.14 10.42
C VAL A 405 -12.69 9.51 9.17
N ALA A 406 -12.32 8.26 8.88
CA ALA A 406 -12.77 7.52 7.71
C ALA A 406 -13.57 6.28 8.11
N TRP A 407 -14.67 5.97 7.41
CA TRP A 407 -15.56 4.85 7.70
C TRP A 407 -16.24 4.31 6.44
N ASN A 408 -16.62 3.04 6.47
CA ASN A 408 -17.43 2.43 5.42
C ASN A 408 -18.84 2.97 5.44
N TYR A 409 -19.45 3.13 4.28
CA TYR A 409 -20.81 3.58 4.10
C TYR A 409 -21.50 2.70 3.05
N ASN A 410 -22.64 2.11 3.41
CA ASN A 410 -23.45 1.33 2.48
C ASN A 410 -24.64 2.14 1.97
N PRO A 411 -24.66 2.66 0.72
CA PRO A 411 -25.83 3.34 0.17
C PRO A 411 -26.96 2.38 -0.28
N GLY A 412 -26.73 1.06 -0.24
CA GLY A 412 -27.68 0.03 -0.68
C GLY A 412 -28.88 -0.14 0.26
N ALA A 413 -29.87 -0.94 -0.16
CA ALA A 413 -30.94 -1.36 0.75
C ALA A 413 -30.43 -2.41 1.76
N PRO A 414 -31.05 -2.53 2.94
CA PRO A 414 -30.71 -3.59 3.90
C PRO A 414 -30.77 -4.98 3.22
N ASP A 415 -29.87 -5.91 3.59
CA ASP A 415 -29.75 -7.27 3.03
C ASP A 415 -29.41 -7.38 1.53
N MET A 416 -28.97 -6.30 0.87
CA MET A 416 -28.59 -6.38 -0.55
C MET A 416 -27.27 -7.14 -0.73
N ASN A 417 -27.33 -8.18 -1.56
CA ASN A 417 -26.17 -8.80 -2.18
C ASN A 417 -26.13 -8.38 -3.66
N PRO A 418 -25.08 -7.68 -4.15
CA PRO A 418 -23.86 -7.34 -3.43
C PRO A 418 -24.02 -6.15 -2.47
N ILE A 419 -23.23 -6.17 -1.40
CA ILE A 419 -23.04 -5.06 -0.48
C ILE A 419 -22.14 -4.01 -1.17
N ASP A 420 -22.56 -2.75 -1.20
CA ASP A 420 -21.80 -1.63 -1.79
C ASP A 420 -21.12 -0.83 -0.67
N TRP A 421 -19.90 -1.18 -0.27
CA TRP A 421 -19.20 -0.54 0.86
C TRP A 421 -18.25 0.57 0.41
N ARG A 422 -18.75 1.80 0.35
CA ARG A 422 -17.94 2.96 -0.05
C ARG A 422 -17.15 3.53 1.12
N LEU A 423 -15.99 4.14 0.86
CA LEU A 423 -15.30 4.90 1.90
C LEU A 423 -15.80 6.32 1.96
N HIS A 424 -16.23 6.72 3.15
CA HIS A 424 -16.48 8.12 3.45
C HIS A 424 -15.48 8.60 4.50
N GLY A 425 -15.27 9.90 4.54
CA GLY A 425 -14.53 10.54 5.61
C GLY A 425 -15.02 11.94 5.90
N ARG A 426 -14.67 12.44 7.07
CA ARG A 426 -14.98 13.83 7.46
C ARG A 426 -13.92 14.38 8.39
N LEU A 427 -13.63 15.66 8.19
CA LEU A 427 -12.75 16.42 9.06
C LEU A 427 -13.47 16.78 10.37
N VAL A 428 -12.82 16.49 11.49
CA VAL A 428 -13.27 16.79 12.85
C VAL A 428 -12.24 17.70 13.51
N SER A 429 -12.68 18.87 13.95
CA SER A 429 -11.84 19.82 14.69
C SER A 429 -11.60 19.33 16.12
N PRO A 430 -10.53 19.76 16.81
CA PRO A 430 -10.24 19.35 18.20
C PRO A 430 -11.30 19.75 19.24
N ASN A 431 -12.27 20.59 18.86
CA ASN A 431 -13.44 20.99 19.66
C ASN A 431 -14.74 20.28 19.23
N GLY A 432 -14.68 19.31 18.29
CA GLY A 432 -15.83 18.53 17.82
C GLY A 432 -16.65 19.20 16.72
N THR A 433 -16.21 20.33 16.16
CA THR A 433 -16.88 20.96 15.01
C THR A 433 -16.34 20.44 13.68
N PHE A 434 -17.13 20.54 12.61
CA PHE A 434 -16.75 20.04 11.29
C PHE A 434 -16.40 21.20 10.35
N PRO A 435 -15.15 21.30 9.86
CA PRO A 435 -14.76 22.33 8.88
C PRO A 435 -15.42 22.17 7.50
N GLY A 436 -15.96 20.99 7.22
CA GLY A 436 -16.62 20.65 5.96
C GLY A 436 -17.61 19.49 6.11
N ASP A 437 -18.27 19.18 5.00
CA ASP A 437 -19.17 18.05 4.87
C ASP A 437 -18.40 16.73 4.71
N GLU A 438 -19.13 15.62 4.72
CA GLU A 438 -18.58 14.32 4.34
C GLU A 438 -18.01 14.32 2.93
N VAL A 439 -16.94 13.55 2.75
CA VAL A 439 -16.27 13.35 1.47
C VAL A 439 -16.25 11.86 1.15
N ALA A 440 -16.62 11.50 -0.08
CA ALA A 440 -16.38 10.16 -0.60
C ALA A 440 -14.89 10.00 -0.90
N LEU A 441 -14.21 9.14 -0.15
CA LEU A 441 -12.78 8.89 -0.30
C LEU A 441 -12.53 7.80 -1.35
N ALA A 442 -13.39 6.80 -1.41
CA ALA A 442 -13.37 5.75 -2.44
C ALA A 442 -14.79 5.32 -2.78
N SER A 443 -15.06 5.14 -4.08
CA SER A 443 -16.37 4.72 -4.59
C SER A 443 -16.51 3.21 -4.78
N GLU A 444 -15.45 2.44 -4.49
CA GLU A 444 -15.39 0.98 -4.65
C GLU A 444 -15.67 0.28 -3.32
N SER A 445 -16.29 -0.90 -3.35
CA SER A 445 -16.57 -1.70 -2.16
C SER A 445 -15.26 -2.10 -1.49
N SER A 446 -14.95 -1.62 -0.29
CA SER A 446 -13.67 -1.96 0.34
C SER A 446 -13.72 -2.27 1.83
N ILE A 447 -12.72 -3.03 2.28
CA ILE A 447 -12.50 -3.41 3.67
C ILE A 447 -11.06 -3.13 4.08
N ALA A 448 -10.81 -3.17 5.39
CA ALA A 448 -9.48 -3.17 5.99
C ALA A 448 -8.59 -1.99 5.59
N TRP A 449 -8.92 -0.84 6.17
CA TRP A 449 -8.35 0.44 5.82
C TRP A 449 -7.32 0.88 6.83
N SER A 450 -6.39 1.72 6.38
CA SER A 450 -5.48 2.44 7.25
C SER A 450 -5.26 3.84 6.70
N LEU A 451 -5.00 4.79 7.58
CA LEU A 451 -4.88 6.20 7.24
C LEU A 451 -3.68 6.81 7.97
N ALA A 452 -2.80 7.46 7.23
CA ALA A 452 -1.67 8.19 7.79
C ALA A 452 -1.59 9.60 7.21
N TYR A 453 -1.13 10.55 8.02
CA TYR A 453 -0.89 11.91 7.60
C TYR A 453 0.59 12.19 7.33
N GLY A 454 0.90 12.65 6.12
CA GLY A 454 2.25 12.84 5.56
C GLY A 454 2.85 14.23 5.74
N GLY A 455 2.30 15.11 6.57
CA GLY A 455 2.76 16.50 6.74
C GLY A 455 2.27 17.48 5.66
N GLY A 456 1.87 16.98 4.50
CA GLY A 456 1.13 17.69 3.46
C GLY A 456 -0.24 17.03 3.24
N ASP A 457 -0.20 15.79 2.78
CA ASP A 457 -1.36 15.01 2.34
C ASP A 457 -1.58 13.78 3.23
N TYR A 458 -2.75 13.18 3.14
CA TYR A 458 -3.06 11.87 3.71
C TYR A 458 -2.76 10.75 2.70
N LEU A 459 -2.30 9.60 3.19
CA LEU A 459 -2.30 8.35 2.44
C LEU A 459 -3.31 7.42 3.10
N ALA A 460 -4.31 7.01 2.33
CA ALA A 460 -5.26 5.97 2.73
C ALA A 460 -4.96 4.67 1.99
N THR A 461 -5.22 3.56 2.65
CA THR A 461 -5.13 2.21 2.08
C THR A 461 -6.45 1.49 2.27
N TRP A 462 -6.76 0.58 1.35
CA TRP A 462 -7.89 -0.34 1.45
C TRP A 462 -7.61 -1.63 0.71
N GLY A 463 -8.33 -2.68 1.04
CA GLY A 463 -8.21 -3.96 0.36
C GLY A 463 -9.56 -4.58 0.01
N TYR A 464 -9.48 -5.59 -0.86
CA TYR A 464 -10.46 -6.65 -1.07
C TYR A 464 -11.90 -6.20 -1.36
N HIS A 465 -12.31 -6.36 -2.62
CA HIS A 465 -13.66 -6.06 -3.09
C HIS A 465 -14.62 -7.25 -2.85
N LEU A 466 -15.66 -7.07 -2.03
CA LEU A 466 -16.66 -8.10 -1.70
C LEU A 466 -17.80 -8.22 -2.73
N ASP A 467 -17.57 -7.92 -4.02
CA ASP A 467 -18.62 -8.12 -5.02
C ASP A 467 -18.80 -9.59 -5.43
N THR A 468 -19.91 -9.86 -6.13
CA THR A 468 -20.29 -11.19 -6.63
C THR A 468 -19.33 -11.76 -7.68
N THR A 469 -18.37 -10.97 -8.18
CA THR A 469 -17.37 -11.38 -9.17
C THR A 469 -16.02 -11.70 -8.55
N ASN A 470 -15.68 -11.10 -7.40
CA ASN A 470 -14.46 -11.33 -6.63
C ASN A 470 -13.19 -11.24 -7.50
N THR A 471 -13.22 -10.30 -8.45
CA THR A 471 -12.16 -10.09 -9.42
C THR A 471 -11.07 -9.17 -8.91
N ASP A 472 -11.39 -8.26 -7.99
CA ASP A 472 -10.43 -7.35 -7.38
C ASP A 472 -10.07 -7.81 -5.97
N ARG A 473 -8.82 -8.28 -5.85
CA ARG A 473 -8.24 -8.82 -4.63
C ARG A 473 -6.96 -8.07 -4.29
N ASP A 474 -6.87 -6.82 -4.74
CA ASP A 474 -5.71 -6.00 -4.54
C ASP A 474 -5.83 -5.12 -3.29
N ALA A 475 -4.68 -4.65 -2.81
CA ALA A 475 -4.57 -3.58 -1.84
C ALA A 475 -4.31 -2.29 -2.60
N HIS A 476 -5.20 -1.33 -2.42
CA HIS A 476 -5.22 -0.04 -3.09
C HIS A 476 -4.76 1.06 -2.15
N PHE A 477 -4.20 2.10 -2.76
CA PHE A 477 -3.62 3.25 -2.09
C PHE A 477 -4.08 4.51 -2.81
N ALA A 478 -4.43 5.55 -2.06
CA ALA A 478 -4.64 6.88 -2.65
C ALA A 478 -4.20 8.01 -1.73
N ILE A 479 -3.79 9.10 -2.37
CA ILE A 479 -3.37 10.33 -1.71
C ILE A 479 -4.53 11.32 -1.72
N PHE A 480 -4.77 11.92 -0.56
CA PHE A 480 -5.80 12.94 -0.35
C PHE A 480 -5.17 14.20 0.22
N ASP A 481 -5.60 15.37 -0.26
CA ASP A 481 -5.15 16.63 0.29
C ASP A 481 -5.68 16.87 1.71
N ARG A 482 -5.29 17.98 2.34
CA ARG A 482 -5.79 18.35 3.68
C ARG A 482 -7.30 18.58 3.77
N ALA A 483 -7.98 18.79 2.64
CA ALA A 483 -9.44 18.89 2.57
C ALA A 483 -10.10 17.52 2.31
N ALA A 484 -9.31 16.44 2.43
CA ALA A 484 -9.70 15.06 2.17
C ALA A 484 -10.16 14.81 0.72
N GLN A 485 -9.71 15.63 -0.24
CA GLN A 485 -10.00 15.44 -1.66
C GLN A 485 -8.90 14.61 -2.34
N PRO A 486 -9.24 13.66 -3.22
CA PRO A 486 -8.24 12.85 -3.91
C PRO A 486 -7.37 13.73 -4.82
N THR A 487 -6.04 13.57 -4.74
CA THR A 487 -5.08 14.35 -5.55
C THR A 487 -4.62 13.60 -6.81
N GLY A 488 -5.12 12.40 -7.04
CA GLY A 488 -4.75 11.52 -8.15
C GLY A 488 -5.63 10.27 -8.19
N GLN A 489 -5.31 9.37 -9.13
CA GLN A 489 -5.96 8.06 -9.20
C GLN A 489 -5.38 7.13 -8.12
N PRO A 490 -6.18 6.16 -7.61
CA PRO A 490 -5.65 5.08 -6.78
C PRO A 490 -4.54 4.31 -7.50
N PHE A 491 -3.62 3.76 -6.71
CA PHE A 491 -2.47 2.99 -7.17
C PHE A 491 -2.25 1.74 -6.32
N GLY A 492 -1.57 0.75 -6.89
CA GLY A 492 -1.19 -0.47 -6.18
C GLY A 492 0.27 -0.38 -5.72
N VAL A 493 0.58 -0.85 -4.52
CA VAL A 493 1.96 -0.91 -4.00
C VAL A 493 2.49 -2.34 -4.00
N PHE A 494 1.65 -3.29 -3.61
CA PHE A 494 2.01 -4.70 -3.47
C PHE A 494 1.54 -5.52 -4.69
N THR A 495 1.78 -5.02 -5.90
CA THR A 495 1.14 -5.53 -7.13
C THR A 495 1.59 -6.95 -7.50
N PRO A 496 0.78 -7.71 -8.27
CA PRO A 496 1.11 -9.07 -8.76
C PRO A 496 2.40 -9.17 -9.60
N GLN A 497 2.94 -8.03 -10.05
CA GLN A 497 4.18 -7.91 -10.83
C GLN A 497 5.40 -8.52 -10.14
N MET A 498 5.36 -8.74 -8.83
CA MET A 498 6.45 -9.37 -8.07
C MET A 498 6.29 -10.90 -7.87
N ALA A 499 5.58 -11.58 -8.78
CA ALA A 499 5.28 -13.03 -8.70
C ALA A 499 4.34 -13.44 -7.55
N PHE A 500 3.46 -12.53 -7.11
CA PHE A 500 2.50 -12.78 -6.03
C PHE A 500 1.08 -12.98 -6.58
N THR A 501 0.27 -13.74 -5.85
CA THR A 501 -1.08 -14.10 -6.31
C THR A 501 -2.13 -13.04 -5.98
N THR A 502 -2.12 -12.41 -4.79
CA THR A 502 -3.06 -11.33 -4.39
C THR A 502 -2.61 -10.60 -3.10
N PRO A 503 -2.51 -9.25 -3.07
CA PRO A 503 -2.32 -8.45 -1.85
C PRO A 503 -3.63 -8.22 -1.08
N LEU A 504 -3.67 -8.57 0.20
CA LEU A 504 -4.93 -8.74 0.94
C LEU A 504 -5.24 -7.65 1.95
N LEU A 505 -4.22 -7.04 2.54
CA LEU A 505 -4.33 -6.04 3.61
C LEU A 505 -3.14 -5.09 3.51
N ALA A 506 -3.36 -3.82 3.82
CA ALA A 506 -2.30 -2.83 3.94
C ALA A 506 -2.50 -1.88 5.11
N ASN A 507 -1.53 -1.80 6.03
CA ASN A 507 -1.46 -0.79 7.08
C ASN A 507 -0.48 0.30 6.68
N VAL A 508 -0.68 1.56 7.10
CA VAL A 508 0.21 2.68 6.75
C VAL A 508 0.58 3.56 7.95
N VAL A 509 1.83 4.03 7.97
CA VAL A 509 2.32 5.07 8.89
C VAL A 509 3.19 6.08 8.15
N PHE A 510 3.40 7.25 8.76
CA PHE A 510 4.32 8.26 8.26
C PHE A 510 5.47 8.48 9.24
N ASP A 511 6.71 8.50 8.73
CA ASP A 511 7.92 8.64 9.54
C ASP A 511 8.43 10.09 9.67
N GLY A 512 7.77 11.05 9.02
CA GLY A 512 8.22 12.44 8.92
C GLY A 512 8.85 12.80 7.56
N LYS A 513 9.12 11.83 6.69
CA LYS A 513 9.75 11.98 5.38
C LYS A 513 9.00 11.25 4.27
N ARG A 514 8.52 10.04 4.54
CA ARG A 514 7.81 9.16 3.60
C ARG A 514 6.82 8.27 4.35
N PHE A 515 5.94 7.65 3.60
CA PHE A 515 5.05 6.64 4.15
C PHE A 515 5.75 5.29 4.18
N ALA A 516 5.42 4.49 5.19
CA ALA A 516 5.73 3.07 5.23
C ALA A 516 4.41 2.31 5.29
N ALA A 517 4.33 1.21 4.54
CA ALA A 517 3.18 0.33 4.55
C ALA A 517 3.58 -1.10 4.90
N GLU A 518 2.70 -1.82 5.60
CA GLU A 518 2.79 -3.27 5.81
C GLU A 518 1.72 -3.94 4.97
N GLY A 519 2.11 -4.88 4.10
CA GLY A 519 1.23 -5.61 3.21
C GLY A 519 1.20 -7.10 3.51
N MET A 520 0.01 -7.72 3.42
CA MET A 520 -0.14 -9.18 3.42
C MET A 520 -0.26 -9.70 1.99
N LEU A 521 0.66 -10.57 1.56
CA LEU A 521 0.66 -11.20 0.24
C LEU A 521 0.40 -12.69 0.34
N GLY A 522 -0.63 -13.19 -0.33
CA GLY A 522 -1.05 -14.57 -0.15
C GLY A 522 -2.04 -15.08 -1.17
N THR A 523 -2.63 -16.23 -0.84
CA THR A 523 -3.77 -16.79 -1.57
C THR A 523 -5.00 -16.75 -0.67
N VAL A 524 -6.16 -16.49 -1.27
CA VAL A 524 -7.46 -16.55 -0.59
C VAL A 524 -8.28 -17.69 -1.16
N VAL A 525 -8.96 -18.42 -0.29
CA VAL A 525 -9.97 -19.41 -0.64
C VAL A 525 -11.33 -18.76 -0.56
N ILE A 526 -12.08 -18.92 -1.65
CA ILE A 526 -13.42 -18.39 -1.83
C ILE A 526 -14.35 -19.56 -2.04
N GLY A 527 -15.40 -19.63 -1.23
CA GLY A 527 -16.40 -20.66 -1.29
C GLY A 527 -17.23 -20.62 -2.55
N SER A 528 -17.99 -21.69 -2.78
CA SER A 528 -18.95 -21.79 -3.89
C SER A 528 -20.06 -20.71 -3.86
N THR A 529 -20.19 -19.99 -2.75
CA THR A 529 -21.12 -18.87 -2.55
C THR A 529 -20.48 -17.49 -2.76
N GLY A 530 -19.21 -17.43 -3.16
CA GLY A 530 -18.45 -16.18 -3.31
C GLY A 530 -17.92 -15.59 -2.00
N ARG A 531 -18.18 -16.25 -0.85
CA ARG A 531 -17.71 -15.79 0.46
C ARG A 531 -16.25 -16.18 0.71
N PHE A 532 -15.56 -15.32 1.44
CA PHE A 532 -14.23 -15.61 1.98
C PHE A 532 -14.29 -16.81 2.94
N GLU A 533 -13.49 -17.85 2.67
CA GLU A 533 -13.41 -19.06 3.49
C GLU A 533 -12.05 -19.23 4.18
N GLY A 534 -11.02 -18.48 3.77
CA GLY A 534 -9.76 -18.42 4.49
C GLY A 534 -8.56 -18.00 3.65
N VAL A 535 -7.40 -17.92 4.30
CA VAL A 535 -6.11 -17.56 3.70
C VAL A 535 -5.12 -18.71 3.95
N PRO A 536 -5.04 -19.72 3.05
CA PRO A 536 -4.20 -20.89 3.29
C PRO A 536 -2.71 -20.56 3.23
N THR A 537 -2.30 -19.54 2.48
CA THR A 537 -0.92 -19.04 2.46
C THR A 537 -0.91 -17.53 2.50
N ALA A 538 -0.03 -16.96 3.33
CA ALA A 538 0.20 -15.53 3.39
C ALA A 538 1.59 -15.23 3.95
N GLN A 539 2.14 -14.12 3.50
CA GLN A 539 3.44 -13.58 3.82
C GLN A 539 3.30 -12.09 4.10
N VAL A 540 4.24 -11.53 4.85
CA VAL A 540 4.25 -10.11 5.20
C VAL A 540 5.39 -9.41 4.46
N TYR A 541 5.04 -8.30 3.82
CA TYR A 541 5.95 -7.41 3.11
C TYR A 541 5.83 -6.00 3.67
N GLY A 542 6.89 -5.23 3.51
CA GLY A 542 6.88 -3.80 3.79
C GLY A 542 7.07 -3.03 2.48
N ALA A 543 6.57 -1.81 2.45
CA ALA A 543 6.85 -0.89 1.36
C ALA A 543 7.16 0.51 1.90
N PHE A 544 8.09 1.21 1.25
CA PHE A 544 8.28 2.64 1.45
C PHE A 544 7.73 3.39 0.25
N ILE A 545 6.86 4.37 0.53
CA ILE A 545 6.13 5.13 -0.47
C ILE A 545 6.49 6.62 -0.29
N PRO A 546 7.07 7.29 -1.29
CA PRO A 546 7.40 8.71 -1.20
C PRO A 546 6.16 9.56 -0.88
N ALA A 547 6.31 10.54 0.01
CA ALA A 547 5.20 11.43 0.39
C ALA A 547 4.75 12.38 -0.74
N ASN A 548 5.60 12.58 -1.75
CA ASN A 548 5.27 13.30 -2.97
C ASN A 548 5.76 12.48 -4.18
N PRO A 549 4.93 11.61 -4.75
CA PRO A 549 5.33 10.78 -5.90
C PRO A 549 5.49 11.58 -7.20
N ALA A 550 5.25 12.90 -7.19
CA ALA A 550 5.48 13.73 -8.36
C ALA A 550 6.95 13.63 -8.82
N PRO A 551 7.21 13.51 -10.14
CA PRO A 551 8.56 13.53 -10.68
C PRO A 551 9.32 14.77 -10.21
N PRO A 552 10.65 14.66 -10.00
CA PRO A 552 11.45 15.83 -9.67
C PRO A 552 11.31 16.87 -10.78
N THR A 553 11.06 18.11 -10.41
CA THR A 553 11.02 19.22 -11.35
C THR A 553 12.42 19.81 -11.48
N LEU A 554 12.93 19.87 -12.70
CA LEU A 554 14.11 20.67 -13.03
C LEU A 554 13.72 22.14 -12.94
N THR A 555 14.18 22.81 -11.89
CA THR A 555 13.81 24.20 -11.58
C THR A 555 14.86 25.20 -12.05
N ALA A 556 16.09 24.75 -12.29
CA ALA A 556 17.11 25.59 -12.93
C ALA A 556 18.11 24.76 -13.73
N VAL A 557 18.58 25.36 -14.82
CA VAL A 557 19.73 24.91 -15.61
C VAL A 557 20.68 26.09 -15.75
N SER A 558 21.96 25.90 -15.43
CA SER A 558 22.98 26.91 -15.72
C SER A 558 24.23 26.26 -16.30
N VAL A 559 24.88 27.00 -17.21
CA VAL A 559 26.14 26.60 -17.83
C VAL A 559 27.17 27.68 -17.50
N THR A 560 28.26 27.27 -16.84
CA THR A 560 29.39 28.15 -16.55
C THR A 560 30.67 27.50 -17.03
N GLY A 561 31.22 27.99 -18.15
CA GLY A 561 32.39 27.36 -18.79
C GLY A 561 32.06 25.95 -19.29
N THR A 562 32.78 24.94 -18.78
CA THR A 562 32.56 23.51 -19.07
C THR A 562 31.63 22.82 -18.06
N GLN A 563 31.09 23.55 -17.08
CA GLN A 563 30.24 22.99 -16.04
C GLN A 563 28.75 23.21 -16.36
N LEU A 564 28.00 22.11 -16.41
CA LEU A 564 26.54 22.09 -16.40
C LEU A 564 26.06 21.91 -14.96
N SER A 565 25.20 22.82 -14.48
CA SER A 565 24.54 22.70 -13.18
C SER A 565 23.04 22.55 -13.37
N LEU A 566 22.45 21.59 -12.67
CA LEU A 566 21.02 21.27 -12.71
C LEU A 566 20.48 21.38 -11.28
N THR A 567 19.40 22.13 -11.08
CA THR A 567 18.68 22.19 -9.80
C THR A 567 17.38 21.42 -9.94
N LEU A 568 17.21 20.40 -9.11
CA LEU A 568 16.02 19.56 -9.07
C LEU A 568 15.29 19.79 -7.74
N THR A 569 13.96 19.87 -7.80
CA THR A 569 13.08 19.79 -6.63
C THR A 569 12.30 18.49 -6.70
N GLY A 570 12.45 17.63 -5.69
CA GLY A 570 11.76 16.34 -5.62
C GLY A 570 11.71 15.77 -4.20
N ALA A 571 11.10 14.60 -4.04
CA ALA A 571 11.00 13.89 -2.77
C ALA A 571 12.39 13.60 -2.13
N PRO A 572 12.58 13.88 -0.83
CA PRO A 572 13.82 13.53 -0.12
C PRO A 572 14.08 12.02 -0.15
N GLY A 573 15.35 11.63 -0.31
CA GLY A 573 15.76 10.21 -0.26
C GLY A 573 15.52 9.40 -1.54
N VAL A 574 15.15 10.05 -2.65
CA VAL A 574 15.04 9.40 -3.97
C VAL A 574 16.31 9.61 -4.78
N THR A 575 16.82 8.55 -5.40
CA THR A 575 17.93 8.64 -6.36
C THR A 575 17.38 9.04 -7.72
N TYR A 576 17.88 10.15 -8.27
CA TYR A 576 17.49 10.65 -9.59
C TYR A 576 18.57 10.36 -10.63
N VAL A 577 18.19 9.80 -11.77
CA VAL A 577 19.09 9.57 -12.91
C VAL A 577 18.84 10.66 -13.95
N ILE A 578 19.89 11.40 -14.31
CA ILE A 578 19.85 12.40 -15.38
C ILE A 578 20.39 11.76 -16.65
N GLN A 579 19.54 11.59 -17.66
CA GLN A 579 19.94 11.09 -18.97
C GLN A 579 20.16 12.27 -19.91
N ALA A 580 21.42 12.55 -20.25
CA ALA A 580 21.79 13.64 -21.14
C ALA A 580 21.90 13.14 -22.59
N ASN A 581 20.88 13.39 -23.41
CA ASN A 581 20.92 13.10 -24.84
C ASN A 581 21.73 14.20 -25.57
N THR A 582 23.05 14.09 -25.55
CA THR A 582 23.92 15.01 -26.30
C THR A 582 24.92 14.23 -27.17
N ASN A 583 25.22 14.74 -28.37
CA ASN A 583 26.25 14.23 -29.29
C ASN A 583 27.70 14.41 -28.77
N LEU A 584 27.90 14.57 -27.46
CA LEU A 584 29.19 14.87 -26.86
C LEU A 584 29.81 13.58 -26.32
N ALA A 585 30.98 13.22 -26.84
CA ALA A 585 31.73 12.04 -26.43
C ALA A 585 31.92 11.96 -24.90
N VAL A 586 31.69 10.76 -24.35
CA VAL A 586 31.79 10.37 -22.92
C VAL A 586 33.12 10.78 -22.27
N ALA A 587 34.18 11.00 -23.06
CA ALA A 587 35.49 11.46 -22.60
C ALA A 587 35.50 12.84 -21.88
N ASN A 588 34.41 13.61 -21.94
CA ASN A 588 34.29 14.91 -21.28
C ASN A 588 33.52 14.89 -19.93
N TRP A 589 33.06 13.73 -19.45
CA TRP A 589 32.23 13.62 -18.24
C TRP A 589 32.98 13.25 -16.96
N THR A 590 34.29 12.99 -17.02
CA THR A 590 35.10 12.50 -15.88
C THR A 590 35.35 13.53 -14.75
N ALA A 591 34.65 14.67 -14.73
CA ALA A 591 34.76 15.69 -13.71
C ALA A 591 33.38 16.05 -13.10
N LEU A 592 32.63 15.05 -12.63
CA LEU A 592 31.38 15.27 -11.89
C LEU A 592 31.29 14.38 -10.64
N VAL A 593 32.41 14.27 -9.92
CA VAL A 593 32.39 13.96 -8.48
C VAL A 593 33.40 14.88 -7.84
N THR A 594 32.96 16.01 -7.29
CA THR A 594 33.54 16.60 -6.08
C THR A 594 32.75 17.83 -5.63
N ASN A 595 32.40 17.80 -4.33
CA ASN A 595 31.97 18.88 -3.44
C ASN A 595 30.58 19.49 -3.70
N SER A 596 29.64 19.57 -2.75
CA SER A 596 29.53 19.31 -1.29
C SER A 596 28.12 19.84 -0.89
N PRO A 597 27.65 19.83 0.38
CA PRO A 597 27.52 18.79 1.39
C PRO A 597 26.04 18.60 1.84
N VAL A 598 25.78 17.57 2.66
CA VAL A 598 24.59 17.40 3.53
C VAL A 598 23.24 17.14 2.85
N ASN A 599 22.95 15.88 2.55
CA ASN A 599 22.00 15.05 3.31
C ASN A 599 22.00 13.64 2.72
N GLY A 600 21.95 12.65 3.60
CA GLY A 600 22.17 11.23 3.33
C GLY A 600 21.09 10.54 2.51
#